data_AF-A0A660R2Y1-F1
#
_entry.id   AF-A0A660R2Y1-F1
#
_cell.length_a   1.000
_cell.length_b   1.000
_cell.length_c   1.000
_cell.angle_alpha   90.00
_cell.angle_beta   90.00
_cell.angle_gamma   90.00
#
_symmetry.space_group_name_H-M   'P 1'
#
loop_
_entity.id
_entity.type
_entity.pdbx_description
1 polymer ?
#
loop_
_entity_poly.entity_id
_entity_poly.type
_entity_poly.pdbx_seq_one_letter_code
_entity_poly.pdbx_strand_id
1 'polypeptide(L)'
;PNLFVAGDVSGIEEATTAMLEGKIVGLMVSSEKKNVNLSGEIKALLRELEDFRRGPVSERVRRGLSKMGIKTVSGGFRTEVQRSKGPVGKLRAVIECPQPIPCNPCETVCVFGAISTGGNINGIPWVDYDKCTGCGLCALKCPGLAIFMVKEDVEKKEAIVGIPYELLPVPEEGEKVLGTDRDGKPVCEAVVEKVVKSKDKTHLVYLRVPLKYMDAVRGFMVSPREKYEFVCRCEEVTVQDIEKAIDEGYTDYEELRRYLRIGMGPCGGRTCRLLTLMILAKKTGKKMEELSPGTFRPPTIPVPFNAFLEGDKN
;
A
#
# COMPACT_ATOMS: atom_id res chain seq x y z
N PRO A 1 17.26 29.73 28.72
CA PRO A 1 15.90 29.21 28.48
C PRO A 1 15.95 27.69 28.27
N ASN A 2 15.35 26.91 29.17
CA ASN A 2 15.41 25.43 29.17
C ASN A 2 14.20 24.82 28.43
N LEU A 3 13.82 25.38 27.28
CA LEU A 3 12.65 24.94 26.52
C LEU A 3 13.11 24.31 25.21
N PHE A 4 12.70 23.06 24.98
CA PHE A 4 12.99 22.30 23.78
C PHE A 4 11.69 21.81 23.14
N VAL A 5 11.63 21.79 21.81
CA VAL A 5 10.47 21.36 21.02
C VAL A 5 10.96 20.41 19.94
N ALA A 6 10.26 19.30 19.72
CA ALA A 6 10.55 18.33 18.67
C ALA A 6 9.29 17.62 18.18
N GLY A 7 9.35 17.10 16.95
CA GLY A 7 8.28 16.29 16.35
C GLY A 7 7.13 17.14 15.83
N ASP A 8 5.92 16.58 15.85
CA ASP A 8 4.76 17.27 15.24
C ASP A 8 4.38 18.60 15.93
N VAL A 9 4.86 18.81 17.15
CA VAL A 9 4.70 20.08 17.89
C VAL A 9 5.57 21.19 17.28
N SER A 10 6.74 20.88 16.69
CA SER A 10 7.55 21.85 15.93
C SER A 10 6.97 22.14 14.55
N GLY A 11 6.31 21.15 13.95
CA GLY A 11 5.61 21.27 12.68
C GLY A 11 5.08 19.92 12.21
N ILE A 12 3.97 19.92 11.48
CA ILE A 12 3.42 18.70 10.89
C ILE A 12 4.32 18.29 9.71
N GLU A 13 5.07 17.21 9.88
CA GLU A 13 6.05 16.73 8.90
C GLU A 13 5.95 15.20 8.69
N GLU A 14 6.90 14.64 7.94
CA GLU A 14 7.05 13.19 7.80
C GLU A 14 7.54 12.58 9.12
N ALA A 15 7.17 11.32 9.40
CA ALA A 15 7.61 10.62 10.61
C ALA A 15 9.14 10.63 10.79
N THR A 16 9.89 10.49 9.69
CA THR A 16 11.36 10.49 9.74
C THR A 16 11.93 11.82 10.21
N THR A 17 11.39 12.96 9.75
CA THR A 17 11.89 14.27 10.17
C THR A 17 11.53 14.56 11.63
N ALA A 18 10.34 14.15 12.08
CA ALA A 18 9.95 14.21 13.49
C ALA A 18 10.89 13.39 14.40
N MET A 19 11.29 12.19 13.97
CA MET A 19 12.27 11.37 14.67
C MET A 19 13.67 12.02 14.72
N LEU A 20 14.12 12.60 13.61
CA LEU A 20 15.39 13.33 13.54
C LEU A 20 15.40 14.52 14.49
N GLU A 21 14.34 15.33 14.52
CA GLU A 21 14.19 16.43 15.48
C GLU A 21 14.25 15.96 16.92
N GLY A 22 13.53 14.88 17.25
CA GLY A 22 13.56 14.28 18.59
C GLY A 22 14.96 13.85 19.00
N LYS A 23 15.70 13.21 18.08
CA LYS A 23 17.08 12.80 18.30
C LYS A 23 18.01 14.00 18.49
N ILE A 24 17.87 15.04 17.66
CA ILE A 24 18.66 16.28 17.76
C ILE A 24 18.45 16.94 19.13
N VAL A 25 17.19 17.12 19.54
CA VAL A 25 16.85 17.71 20.84
C VAL A 25 17.38 16.85 21.99
N GLY A 26 17.23 15.53 21.91
CA GLY A 26 17.77 14.62 22.92
C GLY A 26 19.29 14.74 23.09
N LEU A 27 20.03 14.87 21.98
CA LEU A 27 21.47 15.10 22.01
C LEU A 27 21.83 16.49 22.56
N MET A 28 21.09 17.54 22.21
CA MET A 28 21.29 18.89 22.75
C MET A 28 21.13 18.92 24.28
N VAL A 29 20.02 18.36 24.78
CA VAL A 29 19.75 18.26 26.22
C VAL A 29 20.83 17.44 26.93
N SER A 30 21.25 16.32 26.33
CA SER A 30 22.29 15.46 26.90
C SER A 30 23.66 16.16 26.95
N SER A 31 24.00 16.90 25.89
CA SER A 31 25.23 17.69 25.79
C SER A 31 25.29 18.74 26.88
N GLU A 32 24.20 19.47 27.10
CA GLU A 32 24.09 20.50 28.14
C GLU A 32 24.11 19.89 29.56
N LYS A 33 23.33 18.84 29.82
CA LYS A 33 23.17 18.26 31.16
C LYS A 33 24.38 17.46 31.64
N LYS A 34 25.05 16.74 30.73
CA LYS A 34 26.21 15.91 31.06
C LYS A 34 27.54 16.58 30.75
N ASN A 35 27.52 17.82 30.23
CA ASN A 35 28.70 18.57 29.82
C ASN A 35 29.62 17.78 28.86
N VAL A 36 29.00 17.06 27.92
CA VAL A 36 29.68 16.24 26.89
C VAL A 36 29.56 16.92 25.53
N ASN A 37 30.62 16.87 24.72
CA ASN A 37 30.62 17.48 23.39
C ASN A 37 30.00 16.53 22.35
N LEU A 38 28.76 16.81 21.96
CA LEU A 38 28.02 16.07 20.91
C LEU A 38 27.79 16.92 19.64
N SER A 39 28.54 18.01 19.49
CA SER A 39 28.32 18.99 18.41
C SER A 39 28.49 18.39 17.00
N GLY A 40 29.36 17.38 16.84
CA GLY A 40 29.55 16.68 15.57
C GLY A 40 28.31 15.91 15.12
N GLU A 41 27.74 15.08 16.02
CA GLU A 41 26.54 14.29 15.75
C GLU A 41 25.32 15.18 15.49
N ILE A 42 25.15 16.24 16.29
CA ILE A 42 24.08 17.23 16.11
C ILE A 42 24.19 17.88 14.73
N LYS A 43 25.39 18.30 14.31
CA LYS A 43 25.60 18.89 12.98
C LYS A 43 25.30 17.90 11.84
N ALA A 44 25.61 16.62 12.01
CA ALA A 44 25.31 15.60 11.01
C ALA A 44 23.79 15.41 10.84
N LEU A 45 23.05 15.28 11.95
CA LEU A 45 21.60 15.12 11.93
C LEU A 45 20.88 16.38 11.40
N LEU A 46 21.40 17.58 11.70
CA LEU A 46 20.86 18.82 11.14
C LEU A 46 21.02 18.89 9.62
N ARG A 47 22.13 18.37 9.06
CA ARG A 47 22.32 18.27 7.61
C ARG A 47 21.35 17.27 6.99
N GLU A 48 21.20 16.11 7.62
CA GLU A 48 20.23 15.09 7.19
C GLU A 48 18.80 15.66 7.19
N LEU A 49 18.39 16.33 8.27
CA LEU A 49 17.08 16.99 8.35
C LEU A 49 16.88 18.06 7.26
N GLU A 50 17.93 18.82 6.93
CA GLU A 50 17.87 19.76 5.82
C GLU A 50 17.67 19.03 4.48
N ASP A 51 18.38 17.92 4.24
CA ASP A 51 18.25 17.15 3.02
C ASP A 51 16.84 16.60 2.82
N PHE A 52 16.18 16.12 3.88
CA PHE A 52 14.76 15.72 3.84
C PHE A 52 13.86 16.91 3.47
N ARG A 53 14.09 18.09 4.07
CA ARG A 53 13.26 19.28 3.88
C ARG A 53 13.45 19.99 2.54
N ARG A 54 14.49 19.68 1.76
CA ARG A 54 14.74 20.32 0.46
C ARG A 54 13.67 20.02 -0.58
N GLY A 55 13.04 18.84 -0.50
CA GLY A 55 12.01 18.37 -1.42
C GLY A 55 10.73 19.22 -1.46
N PRO A 56 9.83 18.95 -2.42
CA PRO A 56 8.55 19.63 -2.52
C PRO A 56 7.59 19.27 -1.38
N VAL A 57 7.68 18.05 -0.82
CA VAL A 57 6.79 17.60 0.27
C VAL A 57 6.90 18.50 1.50
N SER A 58 8.08 19.05 1.76
CA SER A 58 8.35 19.95 2.89
C SER A 58 8.22 21.44 2.55
N GLU A 59 7.64 21.81 1.39
CA GLU A 59 7.48 23.22 1.01
C GLU A 59 6.67 24.01 2.04
N ARG A 60 5.55 23.43 2.52
CA ARG A 60 4.69 24.08 3.52
C ARG A 60 5.43 24.37 4.81
N VAL A 61 6.27 23.43 5.23
CA VAL A 61 7.14 23.53 6.41
C VAL A 61 8.15 24.65 6.23
N ARG A 62 8.92 24.62 5.14
CA ARG A 62 9.93 25.65 4.83
C ARG A 62 9.34 27.05 4.80
N ARG A 63 8.13 27.20 4.24
CA ARG A 63 7.39 28.48 4.26
C ARG A 63 7.02 28.92 5.68
N GLY A 64 6.62 28.00 6.55
CA GLY A 64 6.36 28.26 7.96
C GLY A 64 7.62 28.73 8.69
N LEU A 65 8.71 27.97 8.57
CA LEU A 65 10.01 28.29 9.16
C LEU A 65 10.55 29.65 8.70
N SER A 66 10.36 29.99 7.42
CA SER A 66 10.79 31.28 6.87
C SER A 66 10.07 32.47 7.53
N LYS A 67 8.80 32.32 7.93
CA LYS A 67 8.07 33.35 8.69
C LYS A 67 8.65 33.59 10.09
N MET A 68 9.36 32.61 10.63
CA MET A 68 10.07 32.70 11.92
C MET A 68 11.53 33.16 11.76
N GLY A 69 11.94 33.55 10.54
CA GLY A 69 13.32 33.98 10.25
C GLY A 69 14.32 32.83 10.11
N ILE A 70 13.87 31.57 10.05
CA ILE A 70 14.73 30.40 9.89
C ILE A 70 14.99 30.21 8.39
N LYS A 71 16.27 30.30 7.99
CA LYS A 71 16.69 30.08 6.60
C LYS A 71 16.62 28.58 6.27
N THR A 72 16.02 28.25 5.14
CA THR A 72 15.94 26.88 4.62
C THR A 72 16.35 26.86 3.16
N VAL A 73 16.90 25.73 2.72
CA VAL A 73 17.31 25.50 1.32
C VAL A 73 16.26 24.64 0.61
N SER A 74 16.04 24.91 -0.67
CA SER A 74 15.15 24.15 -1.54
C SER A 74 15.87 23.72 -2.80
N GLY A 75 15.53 22.56 -3.34
CA GLY A 75 16.18 22.03 -4.55
C GLY A 75 17.46 21.24 -4.24
N GLY A 76 18.30 21.05 -5.26
CA GLY A 76 19.52 20.22 -5.13
C GLY A 76 19.24 18.71 -5.18
N PHE A 77 18.13 18.31 -5.80
CA PHE A 77 17.78 16.92 -6.03
C PHE A 77 17.30 16.74 -7.48
N ARG A 78 17.40 15.51 -7.98
CA ARG A 78 16.99 15.18 -9.34
C ARG A 78 15.48 15.05 -9.46
N THR A 79 14.90 15.68 -10.48
CA THR A 79 13.45 15.65 -10.77
C THR A 79 13.09 14.89 -12.04
N GLU A 80 14.10 14.48 -12.82
CA GLU A 80 13.89 13.81 -14.09
C GLU A 80 13.85 12.30 -13.92
N VAL A 81 12.83 11.67 -14.52
CA VAL A 81 12.76 10.22 -14.67
C VAL A 81 13.76 9.79 -15.74
N GLN A 82 14.49 8.70 -15.47
CA GLN A 82 15.45 8.16 -16.43
C GLN A 82 14.72 7.71 -17.70
N ARG A 83 15.09 8.28 -18.85
CA ARG A 83 14.49 7.91 -20.14
C ARG A 83 15.09 6.65 -20.74
N SER A 84 16.40 6.45 -20.57
CA SER A 84 17.07 5.24 -21.02
C SER A 84 16.55 4.06 -20.21
N LYS A 85 16.16 2.99 -20.91
CA LYS A 85 15.71 1.74 -20.28
C LYS A 85 16.81 0.70 -20.20
N GLY A 86 18.03 0.99 -20.63
CA GLY A 86 19.16 0.07 -20.60
C GLY A 86 19.22 -0.91 -21.79
N PRO A 87 20.16 -1.86 -21.79
CA PRO A 87 20.46 -2.73 -22.93
C PRO A 87 19.36 -3.76 -23.20
N VAL A 88 18.96 -3.88 -24.46
CA VAL A 88 17.94 -4.84 -24.94
C VAL A 88 18.40 -6.28 -24.68
N GLY A 89 17.48 -7.14 -24.23
CA GLY A 89 17.72 -8.57 -24.04
C GLY A 89 18.37 -8.97 -22.71
N LYS A 90 18.85 -8.00 -21.93
CA LYS A 90 19.31 -8.22 -20.54
C LYS A 90 18.17 -7.90 -19.57
N LEU A 91 17.90 -8.80 -18.63
CA LEU A 91 16.95 -8.52 -17.55
C LEU A 91 17.49 -7.39 -16.66
N ARG A 92 16.69 -6.35 -16.46
CA ARG A 92 17.11 -5.15 -15.73
C ARG A 92 15.94 -4.44 -15.07
N ALA A 93 16.25 -3.60 -14.08
CA ALA A 93 15.26 -2.77 -13.42
C ALA A 93 14.98 -1.52 -14.25
N VAL A 94 13.71 -1.21 -14.49
CA VAL A 94 13.23 0.04 -15.08
C VAL A 94 12.44 0.76 -13.98
N ILE A 95 12.96 1.92 -13.57
CA ILE A 95 12.38 2.73 -12.50
C ILE A 95 11.49 3.80 -13.13
N GLU A 96 10.24 3.85 -12.70
CA GLU A 96 9.24 4.81 -13.16
C GLU A 96 8.65 5.62 -12.00
N CYS A 97 9.50 5.92 -11.00
CA CYS A 97 9.17 6.74 -9.84
C CYS A 97 8.84 8.19 -10.28
N PRO A 98 7.60 8.68 -10.05
CA PRO A 98 7.17 9.94 -10.65
C PRO A 98 7.41 11.18 -9.77
N GLN A 99 7.70 11.01 -8.48
CA GLN A 99 7.69 12.09 -7.52
C GLN A 99 9.03 12.18 -6.76
N PRO A 100 9.62 13.38 -6.63
CA PRO A 100 10.74 13.61 -5.75
C PRO A 100 10.25 13.66 -4.31
N ILE A 101 10.24 12.50 -3.67
CA ILE A 101 9.91 12.29 -2.25
C ILE A 101 11.15 11.79 -1.52
N PRO A 102 11.30 12.02 -0.20
CA PRO A 102 12.48 11.57 0.55
C PRO A 102 12.48 10.05 0.76
N CYS A 103 12.80 9.30 -0.29
CA CYS A 103 12.70 7.84 -0.34
C CYS A 103 13.88 7.24 -1.12
N ASN A 104 14.67 6.38 -0.47
CA ASN A 104 15.81 5.67 -1.07
C ASN A 104 15.91 4.14 -0.82
N PRO A 105 14.87 3.36 -0.46
CA PRO A 105 14.98 1.91 -0.30
C PRO A 105 15.59 1.17 -1.51
N CYS A 106 15.34 1.66 -2.72
CA CYS A 106 15.88 1.07 -3.95
C CYS A 106 17.40 1.26 -4.10
N GLU A 107 17.96 2.36 -3.60
CA GLU A 107 19.39 2.62 -3.56
C GLU A 107 20.04 1.80 -2.44
N THR A 108 19.48 1.81 -1.24
CA THR A 108 20.06 1.14 -0.07
C THR A 108 20.03 -0.39 -0.15
N VAL A 109 19.01 -0.97 -0.81
CA VAL A 109 18.94 -2.43 -1.02
C VAL A 109 19.86 -2.92 -2.14
N CYS A 110 20.37 -2.02 -2.99
CA CYS A 110 21.15 -2.42 -4.15
C CYS A 110 22.59 -2.77 -3.74
N VAL A 111 22.86 -4.07 -3.52
CA VAL A 111 24.20 -4.57 -3.18
C VAL A 111 25.26 -4.33 -4.27
N PHE A 112 24.83 -4.03 -5.49
CA PHE A 112 25.71 -3.74 -6.64
C PHE A 112 25.97 -2.23 -6.81
N GLY A 113 25.32 -1.36 -6.03
CA GLY A 113 25.42 0.10 -6.20
C GLY A 113 24.93 0.58 -7.57
N ALA A 114 23.95 -0.13 -8.14
CA ALA A 114 23.41 0.15 -9.47
C ALA A 114 22.31 1.22 -9.46
N ILE A 115 21.78 1.62 -8.31
CA ILE A 115 20.71 2.61 -8.21
C ILE A 115 21.19 3.75 -7.33
N SER A 116 20.96 5.00 -7.75
CA SER A 116 21.23 6.17 -6.90
C SER A 116 20.16 7.23 -7.01
N THR A 117 19.84 7.88 -5.89
CA THR A 117 18.99 9.09 -5.80
C THR A 117 19.72 10.39 -6.16
N GLY A 118 21.03 10.32 -6.44
CA GLY A 118 21.81 11.49 -6.88
C GLY A 118 22.34 12.36 -5.72
N GLY A 119 22.53 11.76 -4.54
CA GLY A 119 23.17 12.41 -3.38
C GLY A 119 22.22 13.15 -2.44
N ASN A 120 20.97 13.38 -2.84
CA ASN A 120 19.91 13.84 -1.95
C ASN A 120 18.72 12.87 -2.02
N ILE A 121 18.17 12.53 -0.85
CA ILE A 121 17.12 11.51 -0.71
C ILE A 121 15.82 11.84 -1.46
N ASN A 122 15.57 13.12 -1.77
CA ASN A 122 14.42 13.55 -2.57
C ASN A 122 14.59 13.30 -4.08
N GLY A 123 15.77 12.87 -4.54
CA GLY A 123 16.04 12.71 -5.96
C GLY A 123 15.37 11.47 -6.54
N ILE A 124 14.70 11.63 -7.70
CA ILE A 124 14.15 10.50 -8.45
C ILE A 124 15.29 9.54 -8.81
N PRO A 125 15.24 8.24 -8.44
CA PRO A 125 16.38 7.34 -8.61
C PRO A 125 16.62 6.93 -10.07
N TRP A 126 17.90 6.78 -10.44
CA TRP A 126 18.36 6.30 -11.76
C TRP A 126 19.17 5.02 -11.58
N VAL A 127 19.14 4.19 -12.60
CA VAL A 127 19.83 2.92 -12.71
C VAL A 127 21.06 3.05 -13.60
N ASP A 128 22.20 2.62 -13.07
CA ASP A 128 23.42 2.28 -13.80
C ASP A 128 23.25 0.86 -14.35
N TYR A 129 23.00 0.75 -15.65
CA TYR A 129 22.68 -0.52 -16.31
C TYR A 129 23.88 -1.46 -16.48
N ASP A 130 25.10 -0.94 -16.38
CA ASP A 130 26.31 -1.74 -16.43
C ASP A 130 26.45 -2.55 -15.13
N LYS A 131 26.11 -1.94 -14.00
CA LYS A 131 26.08 -2.59 -12.68
C LYS A 131 24.81 -3.37 -12.40
N CYS A 132 23.70 -3.05 -13.07
CA CYS A 132 22.43 -3.73 -12.86
C CYS A 132 22.50 -5.19 -13.33
N THR A 133 22.27 -6.12 -12.40
CA THR A 133 22.25 -7.58 -12.68
C THR A 133 20.86 -8.13 -12.93
N GLY A 134 19.81 -7.33 -12.70
CA GLY A 134 18.41 -7.77 -12.85
C GLY A 134 17.90 -8.64 -11.69
N CYS A 135 18.50 -8.59 -10.50
CA CYS A 135 18.13 -9.45 -9.37
C CYS A 135 16.72 -9.20 -8.77
N GLY A 136 16.12 -8.03 -9.01
CA GLY A 136 14.77 -7.69 -8.56
C GLY A 136 14.60 -7.26 -7.10
N LEU A 137 15.68 -7.18 -6.30
CA LEU A 137 15.60 -6.77 -4.88
C LEU A 137 15.02 -5.36 -4.69
N CYS A 138 15.35 -4.44 -5.59
CA CYS A 138 14.80 -3.08 -5.59
C CYS A 138 13.29 -3.05 -5.83
N ALA A 139 12.77 -3.88 -6.72
CA ALA A 139 11.34 -3.99 -6.98
C ALA A 139 10.57 -4.52 -5.75
N LEU A 140 11.13 -5.50 -5.04
CA LEU A 140 10.54 -6.06 -3.82
C LEU A 140 10.51 -5.09 -2.64
N LYS A 141 11.39 -4.07 -2.63
CA LYS A 141 11.51 -3.10 -1.53
C LYS A 141 10.98 -1.72 -1.87
N CYS A 142 10.46 -1.51 -3.08
CA CYS A 142 9.94 -0.22 -3.50
C CYS A 142 8.56 0.01 -2.84
N PRO A 143 8.41 0.94 -1.88
CA PRO A 143 7.12 1.19 -1.26
C PRO A 143 6.10 1.79 -2.23
N GLY A 144 6.56 2.44 -3.30
CA GLY A 144 5.71 3.00 -4.34
C GLY A 144 5.41 2.05 -5.50
N LEU A 145 5.87 0.80 -5.45
CA LEU A 145 5.69 -0.22 -6.50
C LEU A 145 6.05 0.27 -7.92
N ALA A 146 7.04 1.18 -8.00
CA ALA A 146 7.37 1.92 -9.22
C ALA A 146 8.57 1.34 -9.98
N ILE A 147 8.98 0.11 -9.67
CA ILE A 147 10.15 -0.55 -10.28
C ILE A 147 9.70 -1.84 -10.94
N PHE A 148 9.94 -1.92 -12.24
CA PHE A 148 9.55 -3.04 -13.08
C PHE A 148 10.79 -3.75 -13.60
N MET A 149 10.75 -5.08 -13.70
CA MET A 149 11.85 -5.85 -14.27
C MET A 149 11.56 -6.13 -15.73
N VAL A 150 12.43 -5.72 -16.65
CA VAL A 150 12.15 -5.83 -18.09
C VAL A 150 13.24 -6.62 -18.79
N LYS A 151 12.83 -7.51 -19.70
CA LYS A 151 13.71 -8.22 -20.63
C LYS A 151 12.96 -8.45 -21.95
N GLU A 152 13.52 -7.96 -23.05
CA GLU A 152 13.00 -8.20 -24.40
C GLU A 152 13.51 -9.53 -24.96
N ASP A 153 12.67 -10.20 -25.75
CA ASP A 153 13.03 -11.30 -26.63
C ASP A 153 12.64 -10.91 -28.07
N VAL A 154 13.59 -10.33 -28.79
CA VAL A 154 13.37 -9.74 -30.12
C VAL A 154 13.04 -10.83 -31.15
N GLU A 155 13.63 -12.01 -31.03
CA GLU A 155 13.43 -13.13 -31.94
C GLU A 155 11.98 -13.65 -31.86
N LYS A 156 11.46 -13.78 -30.64
CA LYS A 156 10.08 -14.25 -30.42
C LYS A 156 9.02 -13.16 -30.47
N LYS A 157 9.42 -11.88 -30.57
CA LYS A 157 8.54 -10.71 -30.45
C LYS A 157 7.76 -10.70 -29.12
N GLU A 158 8.41 -11.15 -28.06
CA GLU A 158 7.88 -11.19 -26.70
C GLU A 158 8.76 -10.39 -25.74
N ALA A 159 8.25 -10.11 -24.56
CA ALA A 159 9.01 -9.52 -23.47
C ALA A 159 8.57 -10.13 -22.13
N ILE A 160 9.49 -10.13 -21.18
CA ILE A 160 9.21 -10.42 -19.78
C ILE A 160 9.09 -9.09 -19.04
N VAL A 161 7.99 -8.92 -18.31
CA VAL A 161 7.73 -7.79 -17.42
C VAL A 161 7.46 -8.31 -16.01
N GLY A 162 8.40 -8.10 -15.09
CA GLY A 162 8.29 -8.37 -13.67
C GLY A 162 7.61 -7.21 -12.95
N ILE A 163 6.49 -7.51 -12.31
CA ILE A 163 5.61 -6.55 -11.64
C ILE A 163 5.58 -6.89 -10.15
N PRO A 164 5.86 -5.92 -9.26
CA PRO A 164 5.67 -6.13 -7.83
C PRO A 164 4.16 -6.24 -7.53
N TYR A 165 3.77 -7.25 -6.77
CA TYR A 165 2.38 -7.65 -6.59
C TYR A 165 2.09 -8.00 -5.13
N GLU A 166 1.09 -7.32 -4.55
CA GLU A 166 0.73 -7.40 -3.13
C GLU A 166 -0.71 -7.89 -2.90
N LEU A 167 -1.44 -8.19 -3.99
CA LEU A 167 -2.84 -8.60 -3.92
C LEU A 167 -2.98 -10.12 -3.78
N LEU A 168 -4.16 -10.55 -3.34
CA LEU A 168 -4.57 -11.94 -3.35
C LEU A 168 -5.67 -12.16 -4.40
N PRO A 169 -5.73 -13.34 -5.05
CA PRO A 169 -4.77 -14.43 -4.94
C PRO A 169 -3.44 -14.12 -5.64
N VAL A 170 -2.35 -14.72 -5.16
CA VAL A 170 -1.07 -14.73 -5.87
C VAL A 170 -1.17 -15.73 -7.01
N PRO A 171 -0.87 -15.35 -8.26
CA PRO A 171 -1.02 -16.26 -9.39
C PRO A 171 -0.01 -17.41 -9.35
N GLU A 172 -0.26 -18.45 -10.13
CA GLU A 172 0.65 -19.58 -10.34
C GLU A 172 1.41 -19.47 -11.66
N GLU A 173 2.56 -20.15 -11.75
CA GLU A 173 3.33 -20.21 -12.98
C GLU A 173 2.53 -20.93 -14.09
N GLY A 174 2.52 -20.38 -15.29
CA GLY A 174 1.71 -20.84 -16.42
C GLY A 174 0.27 -20.30 -16.44
N GLU A 175 -0.19 -19.60 -15.40
CA GLU A 175 -1.53 -19.03 -15.34
C GLU A 175 -1.71 -17.94 -16.41
N LYS A 176 -2.85 -17.97 -17.13
CA LYS A 176 -3.23 -16.91 -18.07
C LYS A 176 -3.87 -15.76 -17.31
N VAL A 177 -3.34 -14.56 -17.49
CA VAL A 177 -3.81 -13.34 -16.84
C VAL A 177 -4.03 -12.24 -17.86
N LEU A 178 -4.80 -11.23 -17.47
CA LEU A 178 -5.04 -10.05 -18.31
C LEU A 178 -4.09 -8.93 -17.86
N GLY A 179 -3.08 -8.63 -18.67
CA GLY A 179 -2.15 -7.53 -18.42
C GLY A 179 -2.87 -6.18 -18.51
N THR A 180 -2.61 -5.30 -17.55
CA THR A 180 -3.24 -3.98 -17.46
C THR A 180 -2.23 -2.85 -17.52
N ASP A 181 -2.70 -1.68 -17.93
CA ASP A 181 -1.94 -0.44 -17.80
C ASP A 181 -1.95 0.08 -16.34
N ARG A 182 -1.39 1.27 -16.15
CA ARG A 182 -1.30 1.93 -14.85
C ARG A 182 -2.66 2.35 -14.27
N ASP A 183 -3.67 2.53 -15.13
CA ASP A 183 -5.04 2.84 -14.72
C ASP A 183 -5.86 1.55 -14.44
N GLY A 184 -5.25 0.38 -14.61
CA GLY A 184 -5.94 -0.91 -14.48
C GLY A 184 -6.76 -1.31 -15.71
N LYS A 185 -6.63 -0.60 -16.85
CA LYS A 185 -7.34 -0.97 -18.08
C LYS A 185 -6.66 -2.16 -18.75
N PRO A 186 -7.44 -3.15 -19.24
CA PRO A 186 -6.90 -4.26 -20.02
C PRO A 186 -6.13 -3.81 -21.26
N VAL A 187 -4.94 -4.38 -21.47
CA VAL A 187 -4.08 -4.08 -22.63
C VAL A 187 -3.83 -5.31 -23.48
N CYS A 188 -3.48 -6.44 -22.84
CA CYS A 188 -3.20 -7.68 -23.56
C CYS A 188 -3.37 -8.92 -22.69
N GLU A 189 -3.56 -10.07 -23.33
CA GLU A 189 -3.36 -11.36 -22.67
C GLU A 189 -1.88 -11.54 -22.32
N ALA A 190 -1.63 -12.13 -21.16
CA ALA A 190 -0.29 -12.41 -20.65
C ALA A 190 -0.27 -13.79 -19.97
N VAL A 191 0.91 -14.39 -19.89
CA VAL A 191 1.11 -15.65 -19.18
C VAL A 191 2.11 -15.42 -18.06
N VAL A 192 1.82 -15.95 -16.87
CA VAL A 192 2.74 -15.87 -15.75
C VAL A 192 3.93 -16.79 -16.01
N GLU A 193 5.10 -16.21 -16.22
CA GLU A 193 6.34 -16.93 -16.48
C GLU A 193 6.94 -17.49 -15.19
N LYS A 194 6.97 -16.67 -14.15
CA LYS A 194 7.65 -16.97 -12.90
C LYS A 194 7.07 -16.15 -11.76
N VAL A 195 6.98 -16.74 -10.57
CA VAL A 195 6.54 -16.04 -9.36
C VAL A 195 7.60 -16.13 -8.26
N VAL A 196 8.14 -14.97 -7.86
CA VAL A 196 9.08 -14.88 -6.74
C VAL A 196 8.32 -14.41 -5.50
N LYS A 197 8.12 -15.33 -4.55
CA LYS A 197 7.43 -15.03 -3.30
C LYS A 197 8.39 -14.44 -2.27
N SER A 198 8.13 -13.22 -1.82
CA SER A 198 8.78 -12.62 -0.64
C SER A 198 8.04 -12.93 0.66
N LYS A 199 8.78 -12.90 1.77
CA LYS A 199 8.21 -12.96 3.14
C LYS A 199 7.49 -11.67 3.52
N ASP A 200 7.87 -10.54 2.92
CA ASP A 200 7.30 -9.23 3.20
C ASP A 200 5.98 -8.97 2.45
N LYS A 201 5.37 -10.03 1.89
CA LYS A 201 4.08 -10.02 1.13
C LYS A 201 4.08 -9.22 -0.18
N THR A 202 5.12 -8.44 -0.49
CA THR A 202 5.38 -7.93 -1.84
C THR A 202 6.03 -9.02 -2.69
N HIS A 203 5.26 -9.67 -3.55
CA HIS A 203 5.76 -10.67 -4.49
C HIS A 203 6.25 -10.03 -5.78
N LEU A 204 7.05 -10.74 -6.58
CA LEU A 204 7.47 -10.28 -7.90
C LEU A 204 7.02 -11.30 -8.94
N VAL A 205 6.06 -10.89 -9.77
CA VAL A 205 5.42 -11.74 -10.77
C VAL A 205 5.93 -11.35 -12.15
N TYR A 206 6.57 -12.28 -12.84
CA TYR A 206 7.08 -12.09 -14.19
C TYR A 206 6.03 -12.54 -15.19
N LEU A 207 5.57 -11.62 -16.04
CA LEU A 207 4.62 -11.88 -17.11
C LEU A 207 5.35 -11.95 -18.44
N ARG A 208 5.00 -12.94 -19.24
CA ARG A 208 5.32 -12.99 -20.67
C ARG A 208 4.24 -12.24 -21.44
N VAL A 209 4.64 -11.20 -22.17
CA VAL A 209 3.74 -10.30 -22.92
C VAL A 209 4.24 -10.11 -24.35
N PRO A 210 3.38 -9.77 -25.32
CA PRO A 210 3.83 -9.34 -26.65
C PRO A 210 4.73 -8.11 -26.55
N LEU A 211 5.82 -8.06 -27.32
CA LEU A 211 6.84 -7.01 -27.24
C LEU A 211 6.27 -5.59 -27.38
N LYS A 212 5.23 -5.42 -28.21
CA LYS A 212 4.54 -4.13 -28.42
C LYS A 212 3.85 -3.56 -27.16
N TYR A 213 3.57 -4.40 -26.16
CA TYR A 213 2.89 -4.00 -24.93
C TYR A 213 3.80 -3.95 -23.70
N MET A 214 5.09 -4.25 -23.86
CA MET A 214 6.10 -4.24 -22.78
C MET A 214 6.07 -2.94 -21.95
N ASP A 215 5.89 -1.80 -22.60
CA ASP A 215 5.87 -0.50 -21.93
C ASP A 215 4.50 -0.09 -21.39
N ALA A 216 3.43 -0.73 -21.88
CA ALA A 216 2.08 -0.46 -21.44
C ALA A 216 1.73 -1.26 -20.19
N VAL A 217 2.16 -2.53 -20.11
CA VAL A 217 1.80 -3.44 -19.02
C VAL A 217 2.53 -3.05 -17.73
N ARG A 218 1.77 -2.61 -16.73
CA ARG A 218 2.27 -2.22 -15.39
C ARG A 218 1.47 -2.85 -14.24
N GLY A 219 0.40 -3.57 -14.57
CA GLY A 219 -0.35 -4.42 -13.66
C GLY A 219 -0.91 -5.63 -14.38
N PHE A 220 -1.71 -6.41 -13.68
CA PHE A 220 -2.49 -7.51 -14.26
C PHE A 220 -3.67 -7.86 -13.36
N MET A 221 -4.69 -8.46 -13.96
CA MET A 221 -5.82 -9.04 -13.24
C MET A 221 -5.71 -10.55 -13.22
N VAL A 222 -5.80 -11.11 -12.02
CA VAL A 222 -5.95 -12.53 -11.77
C VAL A 222 -7.44 -12.82 -11.67
N SER A 223 -7.89 -13.92 -12.28
CA SER A 223 -9.27 -14.36 -12.07
C SER A 223 -9.42 -14.82 -10.62
N PRO A 224 -10.51 -14.44 -9.91
CA PRO A 224 -10.75 -14.95 -8.56
C PRO A 224 -10.73 -16.48 -8.57
N ARG A 225 -9.86 -17.09 -7.75
CA ARG A 225 -9.79 -18.56 -7.58
C ARG A 225 -11.04 -19.10 -6.91
N GLU A 226 -11.65 -18.29 -6.07
CA GLU A 226 -12.91 -18.55 -5.40
C GLU A 226 -13.93 -17.47 -5.75
N LYS A 227 -15.16 -17.88 -6.03
CA LYS A 227 -16.29 -16.94 -6.08
C LYS A 227 -16.68 -16.65 -4.64
N TYR A 228 -16.41 -15.43 -4.17
CA TYR A 228 -16.93 -14.97 -2.89
C TYR A 228 -18.42 -14.67 -3.04
N GLU A 229 -19.26 -15.54 -2.47
CA GLU A 229 -20.71 -15.34 -2.42
C GLU A 229 -21.06 -14.59 -1.14
N PHE A 230 -20.97 -13.26 -1.20
CA PHE A 230 -21.26 -12.42 -0.04
C PHE A 230 -22.75 -12.44 0.30
N VAL A 231 -23.04 -12.81 1.55
CA VAL A 231 -24.38 -12.74 2.14
C VAL A 231 -24.56 -11.41 2.87
N CYS A 232 -23.57 -10.98 3.66
CA CYS A 232 -23.58 -9.67 4.33
C CYS A 232 -22.46 -8.76 3.80
N ARG A 233 -22.83 -7.77 2.98
CA ARG A 233 -21.86 -6.79 2.46
C ARG A 233 -21.34 -5.82 3.51
N CYS A 234 -22.08 -5.61 4.60
CA CYS A 234 -21.69 -4.64 5.63
C CYS A 234 -20.61 -5.17 6.57
N GLU A 235 -20.59 -6.48 6.79
CA GLU A 235 -19.67 -7.17 7.71
C GLU A 235 -18.81 -8.19 6.94
N GLU A 236 -18.84 -8.12 5.60
CA GLU A 236 -18.07 -8.96 4.67
C GLU A 236 -18.23 -10.48 4.87
N VAL A 237 -19.41 -10.93 5.29
CA VAL A 237 -19.72 -12.35 5.57
C VAL A 237 -20.13 -13.09 4.29
N THR A 238 -19.48 -14.22 4.02
CA THR A 238 -19.74 -15.10 2.86
C THR A 238 -20.67 -16.27 3.19
N VAL A 239 -21.15 -16.99 2.17
CA VAL A 239 -21.89 -18.26 2.36
C VAL A 239 -21.04 -19.25 3.14
N GLN A 240 -19.75 -19.36 2.80
CA GLN A 240 -18.80 -20.28 3.43
C GLN A 240 -18.64 -20.00 4.93
N ASP A 241 -18.60 -18.73 5.34
CA ASP A 241 -18.50 -18.36 6.76
C ASP A 241 -19.73 -18.81 7.56
N ILE A 242 -20.94 -18.63 6.98
CA ILE A 242 -22.20 -19.07 7.59
C ILE A 242 -22.24 -20.60 7.67
N GLU A 243 -21.89 -21.27 6.58
CA GLU A 243 -21.85 -22.73 6.53
C GLU A 243 -20.87 -23.30 7.56
N LYS A 244 -19.67 -22.72 7.68
CA LYS A 244 -18.67 -23.13 8.67
C LYS A 244 -19.16 -22.91 10.10
N ALA A 245 -19.79 -21.77 10.38
CA ALA A 245 -20.38 -21.52 11.70
C ALA A 245 -21.48 -22.55 12.05
N ILE A 246 -22.29 -22.96 11.07
CA ILE A 246 -23.27 -24.02 11.29
C ILE A 246 -22.59 -25.36 11.60
N ASP A 247 -21.48 -25.69 10.93
CA ASP A 247 -20.69 -26.90 11.21
C ASP A 247 -20.03 -26.86 12.60
N GLU A 248 -19.67 -25.68 13.08
CA GLU A 248 -19.16 -25.44 14.45
C GLU A 248 -20.26 -25.57 15.52
N GLY A 249 -21.54 -25.66 15.11
CA GLY A 249 -22.69 -25.91 15.99
C GLY A 249 -23.63 -24.73 16.21
N TYR A 250 -23.40 -23.58 15.56
CA TYR A 250 -24.30 -22.43 15.62
C TYR A 250 -25.54 -22.68 14.74
N THR A 251 -26.65 -23.08 15.35
CA THR A 251 -27.84 -23.60 14.61
C THR A 251 -29.08 -22.72 14.74
N ASP A 252 -28.91 -21.49 15.25
CA ASP A 252 -29.92 -20.43 15.32
C ASP A 252 -29.41 -19.11 14.70
N TYR A 253 -30.34 -18.30 14.18
CA TYR A 253 -29.99 -17.02 13.55
C TYR A 253 -29.37 -16.01 14.53
N GLU A 254 -29.82 -15.94 15.78
CA GLU A 254 -29.25 -15.01 16.77
C GLU A 254 -27.85 -15.44 17.21
N GLU A 255 -27.55 -16.74 17.21
CA GLU A 255 -26.20 -17.25 17.41
C GLU A 255 -25.28 -16.85 16.26
N LEU A 256 -25.70 -17.11 15.02
CA LEU A 256 -24.96 -16.70 13.81
C LEU A 256 -24.76 -15.18 13.75
N ARG A 257 -25.79 -14.40 14.11
CA ARG A 257 -25.74 -12.93 14.19
C ARG A 257 -24.72 -12.46 15.22
N ARG A 258 -24.61 -13.10 16.38
CA ARG A 258 -23.63 -12.71 17.42
C ARG A 258 -22.22 -13.10 17.03
N TYR A 259 -22.06 -14.27 16.43
CA TYR A 259 -20.75 -14.81 16.05
C TYR A 259 -20.17 -14.10 14.81
N LEU A 260 -20.94 -14.06 13.72
CA LEU A 260 -20.52 -13.50 12.43
C LEU A 260 -20.87 -12.02 12.27
N ARG A 261 -21.53 -11.41 13.26
CA ARG A 261 -22.07 -10.04 13.19
C ARG A 261 -23.08 -9.80 12.07
N ILE A 262 -23.62 -10.86 11.46
CA ILE A 262 -24.51 -10.76 10.32
C ILE A 262 -25.79 -9.98 10.65
N GLY A 263 -26.06 -8.93 9.87
CA GLY A 263 -27.20 -8.04 10.10
C GLY A 263 -27.00 -6.98 11.18
N MET A 264 -25.77 -6.81 11.69
CA MET A 264 -25.39 -5.70 12.59
C MET A 264 -24.88 -4.45 11.85
N GLY A 265 -24.70 -4.53 10.54
CA GLY A 265 -24.34 -3.38 9.71
C GLY A 265 -25.44 -2.31 9.63
N PRO A 266 -25.16 -1.15 9.00
CA PRO A 266 -26.09 -0.02 8.90
C PRO A 266 -27.42 -0.36 8.21
N CYS A 267 -27.47 -1.44 7.42
CA CYS A 267 -28.70 -1.92 6.79
C CYS A 267 -29.64 -2.67 7.77
N GLY A 268 -29.20 -2.99 8.99
CA GLY A 268 -30.00 -3.71 10.01
C GLY A 268 -30.42 -5.12 9.60
N GLY A 269 -29.67 -5.74 8.68
CA GLY A 269 -29.94 -7.09 8.18
C GLY A 269 -30.99 -7.19 7.07
N ARG A 270 -31.39 -6.07 6.44
CA ARG A 270 -32.40 -6.07 5.35
C ARG A 270 -32.05 -6.96 4.16
N THR A 271 -30.77 -7.06 3.82
CA THR A 271 -30.30 -7.85 2.68
C THR A 271 -29.91 -9.28 3.11
N CYS A 272 -29.19 -9.40 4.22
CA CYS A 272 -28.53 -10.65 4.59
C CYS A 272 -29.39 -11.59 5.44
N ARG A 273 -30.40 -11.09 6.19
CA ARG A 273 -31.17 -11.89 7.16
C ARG A 273 -31.86 -13.07 6.50
N LEU A 274 -32.67 -12.81 5.46
CA LEU A 274 -33.42 -13.87 4.78
C LEU A 274 -32.49 -14.89 4.11
N LEU A 275 -31.42 -14.41 3.47
CA LEU A 275 -30.40 -15.28 2.86
C LEU A 275 -29.73 -16.20 3.90
N THR A 276 -29.41 -15.66 5.09
CA THR A 276 -28.83 -16.44 6.20
C THR A 276 -29.80 -17.51 6.67
N LEU A 277 -31.09 -17.17 6.84
CA LEU A 277 -32.11 -18.13 7.24
C LEU A 277 -32.28 -19.24 6.19
N MET A 278 -32.23 -18.91 4.90
CA MET A 278 -32.30 -19.90 3.81
C MET A 278 -31.11 -20.86 3.84
N ILE A 279 -29.89 -20.35 4.08
CA ILE A 279 -28.69 -21.19 4.23
C ILE A 279 -28.82 -22.08 5.48
N LEU A 280 -29.27 -21.51 6.60
CA LEU A 280 -29.49 -22.23 7.85
C LEU A 280 -30.51 -23.36 7.70
N ALA A 281 -31.66 -23.08 7.08
CA ALA A 281 -32.71 -24.07 6.81
C ALA A 281 -32.18 -25.22 5.94
N LYS A 282 -31.49 -24.87 4.85
CA LYS A 282 -30.92 -25.86 3.93
C LYS A 282 -29.89 -26.76 4.61
N LYS A 283 -29.02 -26.19 5.46
CA LYS A 283 -27.92 -26.93 6.08
C LYS A 283 -28.33 -27.72 7.32
N THR A 284 -29.28 -27.22 8.10
CA THR A 284 -29.78 -27.92 9.30
C THR A 284 -30.95 -28.86 9.01
N GLY A 285 -31.53 -28.80 7.81
CA GLY A 285 -32.72 -29.57 7.42
C GLY A 285 -34.03 -29.07 8.08
N LYS A 286 -33.97 -27.99 8.86
CA LYS A 286 -35.14 -27.35 9.48
C LYS A 286 -35.98 -26.65 8.42
N LYS A 287 -37.30 -26.58 8.65
CA LYS A 287 -38.18 -25.78 7.80
C LYS A 287 -38.02 -24.29 8.09
N MET A 288 -38.28 -23.43 7.09
CA MET A 288 -38.13 -21.98 7.26
C MET A 288 -39.05 -21.42 8.36
N GLU A 289 -40.22 -22.03 8.58
CA GLU A 289 -41.18 -21.65 9.60
C GLU A 289 -40.69 -21.94 11.03
N GLU A 290 -39.73 -22.85 11.18
CA GLU A 290 -39.15 -23.23 12.47
C GLU A 290 -38.01 -22.30 12.90
N LEU A 291 -37.53 -21.43 11.98
CA LEU A 291 -36.40 -20.54 12.22
C LEU A 291 -36.87 -19.13 12.58
N SER A 292 -36.37 -18.60 13.70
CA SER A 292 -36.65 -17.23 14.10
C SER A 292 -35.79 -16.23 13.31
N PRO A 293 -36.37 -15.17 12.72
CA PRO A 293 -35.60 -14.11 12.04
C PRO A 293 -34.87 -13.16 13.01
N GLY A 294 -34.92 -13.43 14.32
CA GLY A 294 -34.39 -12.57 15.36
C GLY A 294 -35.30 -11.36 15.65
N THR A 295 -34.86 -10.51 16.58
CA THR A 295 -35.64 -9.34 17.00
C THR A 295 -35.41 -8.14 16.08
N PHE A 296 -36.49 -7.55 15.59
CA PHE A 296 -36.48 -6.26 14.92
C PHE A 296 -36.50 -5.14 15.96
N ARG A 297 -35.55 -4.21 15.87
CA ARG A 297 -35.44 -3.09 16.81
C ARG A 297 -35.65 -1.77 16.08
N PRO A 298 -36.44 -0.84 16.64
CA PRO A 298 -36.47 0.54 16.15
C PRO A 298 -35.14 1.25 16.47
N PRO A 299 -34.73 2.25 15.66
CA PRO A 299 -35.36 2.70 14.43
C PRO A 299 -35.04 1.77 13.24
N THR A 300 -36.00 1.56 12.34
CA THR A 300 -35.85 0.64 11.18
C THR A 300 -34.75 1.10 10.21
N ILE A 301 -34.51 2.40 10.14
CA ILE A 301 -33.40 3.04 9.43
C ILE A 301 -32.58 3.87 10.43
N PRO A 302 -31.26 4.01 10.24
CA PRO A 302 -30.48 4.97 11.00
C PRO A 302 -31.08 6.37 10.82
N VAL A 303 -31.38 7.05 11.93
CA VAL A 303 -31.87 8.43 11.94
C VAL A 303 -30.89 9.31 12.73
N PRO A 304 -30.66 10.57 12.31
CA PRO A 304 -29.84 11.50 13.09
C PRO A 304 -30.39 11.71 14.49
N PHE A 305 -29.51 11.88 15.49
CA PHE A 305 -29.94 12.12 16.87
C PHE A 305 -30.86 13.35 17.02
N ASN A 306 -30.64 14.41 16.23
CA ASN A 306 -31.48 15.61 16.24
C ASN A 306 -32.95 15.33 15.90
N ALA A 307 -33.24 14.28 15.12
CA ALA A 307 -34.61 13.91 14.78
C ALA A 307 -35.43 13.43 15.99
N PHE A 308 -34.77 13.01 17.08
CA PHE A 308 -35.45 12.68 18.35
C PHE A 308 -35.54 13.87 19.31
N LEU A 309 -34.76 14.92 19.09
CA LEU A 309 -34.75 16.13 19.92
C LEU A 309 -35.84 17.13 19.49
N GLU A 310 -36.12 17.17 18.20
CA GLU A 310 -37.25 17.90 17.64
C GLU A 310 -38.53 17.05 17.80
N GLY A 311 -39.11 17.04 19.00
CA GLY A 311 -40.47 16.51 19.19
C GLY A 311 -41.45 17.24 18.26
N ASP A 312 -42.47 16.51 17.77
CA ASP A 312 -43.43 16.92 16.72
C ASP A 312 -43.66 18.44 16.64
N LYS A 313 -42.95 19.09 15.72
CA LYS A 313 -43.35 20.39 15.19
C LYS A 313 -44.24 20.17 13.96
N ASN A 314 -45.38 19.52 14.17
CA ASN A 314 -46.50 19.47 13.22
C ASN A 314 -47.80 19.60 14.00
#